data_AF-A0A9W8B9P7-F1
#
_entry.id   AF-A0A9W8B9P7-F1
#
_cell.length_a   1.000
_cell.length_b   1.000
_cell.length_c   1.000
_cell.angle_alpha   90.00
_cell.angle_beta   90.00
_cell.angle_gamma   90.00
#
_symmetry.space_group_name_H-M   'P 1'
#
loop_
_entity.id
_entity.type
_entity.pdbx_description
1 polymer ?
#
loop_
_entity_poly.entity_id
_entity_poly.type
_entity_poly.pdbx_seq_one_letter_code
_entity_poly.pdbx_strand_id
1 'polypeptide(L)'
;WIFQRMEQGTVPSAMPSGAMESVPIPSPNSVTLATIALLWCQNRDWERVGQVLARLGGPGAAGALPRLVTRIVSAMVDCGDVAKAEKIWLEYGHTNSSTGSNGERPAVVLNERALAKLVLGCTRTGQVAKAIGYFRTACEYSAQASRPTSYLTGLLNAVLRCTLDEQPSVPDLLLCHHESEKWQNTTGSTRRGWVMHVAQTHGVRFDIDTYNVLISQLSRLAYKCALQEMGDVTLDRVAQTMHGLYLRLCKEGLAPDDMMLSHLVPMWCHLGMDELATEYWRL
;
A
#
# COMPACT_ATOMS: atom_id res chain seq x y z
N TRP A 1 -2.31 -25.30 -26.41
CA TRP A 1 -1.35 -26.29 -26.94
C TRP A 1 -0.54 -27.01 -25.85
N ILE A 2 0.34 -26.34 -25.08
CA ILE A 2 1.16 -27.02 -24.03
C ILE A 2 0.27 -27.74 -23.00
N PHE A 3 -0.76 -27.08 -22.46
CA PHE A 3 -1.66 -27.70 -21.49
C PHE A 3 -2.48 -28.87 -22.04
N GLN A 4 -2.93 -28.78 -23.30
CA GLN A 4 -3.62 -29.89 -23.99
C GLN A 4 -2.71 -31.09 -24.20
N ARG A 5 -1.42 -30.87 -24.50
CA ARG A 5 -0.44 -31.96 -24.60
C ARG A 5 -0.08 -32.57 -23.24
N MET A 6 -0.08 -31.77 -22.17
CA MET A 6 0.09 -32.28 -20.81
C MET A 6 -1.11 -33.13 -20.36
N GLU A 7 -2.34 -32.81 -20.80
CA GLU A 7 -3.55 -33.59 -20.54
C GLU A 7 -3.58 -34.93 -21.29
N GLN A 8 -2.92 -35.02 -22.44
CA GLN A 8 -2.80 -36.27 -23.22
C GLN A 8 -1.93 -37.33 -22.51
N GLY A 9 -1.20 -36.94 -21.46
CA GLY A 9 -0.47 -37.85 -20.57
C GLY A 9 0.71 -38.58 -21.21
N THR A 10 0.94 -38.43 -22.52
CA THR A 10 2.02 -39.11 -23.26
C THR A 10 2.54 -38.28 -24.43
N VAL A 11 3.84 -38.39 -24.76
CA VAL A 11 4.44 -37.85 -26.00
C VAL A 11 5.08 -38.98 -26.79
N PRO A 12 4.90 -39.04 -28.12
CA PRO A 12 5.69 -39.92 -28.97
C PRO A 12 7.16 -39.49 -28.96
N SER A 13 8.04 -40.39 -28.54
CA SER A 13 9.50 -40.19 -28.52
C SER A 13 10.16 -41.26 -29.39
N ALA A 14 11.07 -40.82 -30.27
CA ALA A 14 11.89 -41.73 -31.06
C ALA A 14 13.00 -42.29 -30.17
N MET A 15 13.00 -43.61 -29.99
CA MET A 15 14.06 -44.32 -29.29
C MET A 15 15.32 -44.40 -30.17
N PRO A 16 16.52 -44.62 -29.59
CA PRO A 16 17.76 -44.80 -30.36
C PRO A 16 17.68 -45.92 -31.41
N SER A 17 16.74 -46.85 -31.25
CA SER A 17 16.43 -47.95 -32.17
C SER A 17 15.55 -47.55 -33.37
N GLY A 18 15.07 -46.30 -33.44
CA GLY A 18 14.13 -45.83 -34.47
C GLY A 18 12.66 -46.18 -34.21
N ALA A 19 12.36 -46.95 -33.16
CA ALA A 19 10.99 -47.24 -32.73
C ALA A 19 10.36 -46.00 -32.04
N MET A 20 9.07 -45.76 -32.31
CA MET A 20 8.29 -44.73 -31.63
C MET A 20 7.66 -45.32 -30.37
N GLU A 21 8.04 -44.80 -29.21
CA GLU A 21 7.41 -45.14 -27.93
C GLU A 21 6.60 -43.97 -27.37
N SER A 22 5.50 -44.31 -26.71
CA SER A 22 4.65 -43.34 -26.01
C SER A 22 5.19 -43.16 -24.59
N VAL A 23 5.90 -42.05 -24.34
CA VAL A 23 6.51 -41.77 -23.04
C VAL A 23 5.50 -41.04 -22.16
N PRO A 24 5.21 -41.51 -20.93
CA PRO A 24 4.30 -40.83 -20.02
C PRO A 24 4.85 -39.47 -19.60
N ILE A 25 4.02 -38.44 -19.70
CA ILE A 25 4.33 -37.10 -19.22
C ILE A 25 3.90 -37.03 -17.75
N PRO A 26 4.79 -36.69 -16.82
CA PRO A 26 4.38 -36.43 -15.45
C PRO A 26 3.39 -35.28 -15.42
N SER A 27 2.29 -35.43 -14.69
CA SER A 27 1.33 -34.35 -14.51
C SER A 27 2.03 -33.16 -13.84
N PRO A 28 1.84 -31.93 -14.34
CA PRO A 28 2.52 -30.78 -13.78
C PRO A 28 2.02 -30.52 -12.36
N ASN A 29 2.93 -30.51 -11.39
CA ASN A 29 2.61 -30.12 -10.02
C ASN A 29 2.40 -28.59 -9.92
N SER A 30 1.90 -28.14 -8.76
CA SER A 30 1.60 -26.72 -8.54
C SER A 30 2.82 -25.79 -8.66
N VAL A 31 4.03 -26.30 -8.37
CA VAL A 31 5.29 -25.55 -8.50
C VAL A 31 5.68 -25.37 -9.97
N THR A 32 5.54 -26.40 -10.79
CA THR A 32 5.77 -26.34 -12.25
C THR A 32 4.83 -25.34 -12.89
N LEU A 33 3.53 -25.41 -12.57
CA LEU A 33 2.52 -24.47 -13.07
C LEU A 33 2.82 -23.03 -12.64
N ALA A 34 3.19 -22.82 -11.37
CA ALA A 34 3.58 -21.50 -10.87
C ALA A 34 4.81 -20.94 -11.61
N THR A 35 5.81 -21.78 -11.91
CA THR A 35 7.02 -21.36 -12.64
C THR A 35 6.70 -20.94 -14.07
N ILE A 36 5.85 -21.70 -14.76
CA ILE A 36 5.39 -21.37 -16.12
C ILE A 36 4.60 -20.05 -16.13
N ALA A 37 3.69 -19.86 -15.16
CA ALA A 37 2.95 -18.59 -15.05
C ALA A 37 3.89 -17.38 -14.88
N LEU A 38 4.97 -17.51 -14.09
CA LEU A 38 5.94 -16.42 -13.91
C LEU A 38 6.71 -16.09 -15.20
N LEU A 39 7.05 -17.09 -16.01
CA LEU A 39 7.65 -16.87 -17.33
C LEU A 39 6.70 -16.11 -18.26
N TRP A 40 5.40 -16.41 -18.20
CA TRP A 40 4.40 -15.68 -18.98
C TRP A 40 4.13 -14.28 -18.45
N CYS A 41 4.29 -14.03 -17.14
CA CYS A 41 4.28 -12.67 -16.61
C CYS A 41 5.38 -11.80 -17.22
N GLN A 42 6.58 -12.35 -17.41
CA GLN A 42 7.69 -11.61 -18.05
C GLN A 42 7.35 -11.21 -19.49
N ASN A 43 6.63 -12.07 -20.21
CA ASN A 43 6.17 -11.82 -21.58
C ASN A 43 4.82 -11.07 -21.65
N ARG A 44 4.24 -10.68 -20.51
CA ARG A 44 2.91 -10.03 -20.41
C ARG A 44 1.77 -10.84 -21.04
N ASP A 45 1.91 -12.16 -21.10
CA ASP A 45 0.89 -13.08 -21.61
C ASP A 45 -0.13 -13.38 -20.49
N TRP A 46 -0.93 -12.36 -20.16
CA TRP A 46 -1.86 -12.39 -19.02
C TRP A 46 -2.99 -13.40 -19.17
N GLU A 47 -3.37 -13.73 -20.41
CA GLU A 47 -4.41 -14.71 -20.70
C GLU A 47 -3.97 -16.11 -20.23
N ARG A 48 -2.75 -16.52 -20.60
CA ARG A 48 -2.20 -17.82 -20.17
C ARG A 48 -1.91 -17.86 -18.68
N VAL A 49 -1.53 -16.74 -18.07
CA VAL A 49 -1.40 -16.63 -16.60
C VAL A 49 -2.76 -16.89 -15.93
N GLY A 50 -3.85 -16.32 -16.46
CA GLY A 50 -5.21 -16.58 -15.97
C GLY A 50 -5.61 -18.05 -16.07
N GLN A 51 -5.27 -18.72 -17.18
CA GLN A 51 -5.53 -20.16 -17.37
C GLN A 51 -4.82 -21.01 -16.31
N VAL A 52 -3.60 -20.64 -15.90
CA VAL A 52 -2.88 -21.33 -14.83
C VAL A 52 -3.53 -21.09 -13.48
N LEU A 53 -3.92 -19.85 -13.18
CA LEU A 53 -4.59 -19.52 -11.93
C LEU A 53 -5.93 -20.27 -11.79
N ALA A 54 -6.72 -20.35 -12.85
CA ALA A 54 -7.97 -21.11 -12.84
C ALA A 54 -7.75 -22.61 -12.54
N ARG A 55 -6.66 -23.19 -13.06
CA ARG A 55 -6.28 -24.59 -12.76
C ARG A 55 -5.79 -24.78 -11.33
N LEU A 56 -5.08 -23.80 -10.78
CA LEU A 56 -4.59 -23.80 -9.40
C LEU A 56 -5.63 -23.35 -8.38
N GLY A 57 -6.76 -22.78 -8.81
CA GLY A 57 -7.87 -22.37 -7.94
C GLY A 57 -8.83 -23.51 -7.57
N GLY A 58 -8.63 -24.71 -8.12
CA GLY A 58 -9.46 -25.89 -7.82
C GLY A 58 -9.19 -26.51 -6.42
N PRO A 59 -10.10 -27.37 -5.94
CA PRO A 59 -9.95 -28.05 -4.65
C PRO A 59 -8.67 -28.91 -4.63
N GLY A 60 -7.70 -28.54 -3.80
CA GLY A 60 -6.43 -29.27 -3.59
C GLY A 60 -5.13 -28.47 -3.75
N ALA A 61 -5.17 -27.22 -4.21
CA ALA A 61 -3.97 -26.42 -4.57
C ALA A 61 -3.64 -25.26 -3.59
N ALA A 62 -4.09 -25.36 -2.33
CA ALA A 62 -4.12 -24.26 -1.36
C ALA A 62 -2.74 -23.65 -0.97
N GLY A 63 -1.63 -24.39 -1.07
CA GLY A 63 -0.34 -23.95 -0.53
C GLY A 63 0.49 -23.02 -1.42
N ALA A 64 0.47 -23.21 -2.74
CA ALA A 64 1.33 -22.48 -3.69
C ALA A 64 0.69 -21.16 -4.19
N LEU A 65 -0.63 -21.06 -4.09
CA LEU A 65 -1.43 -20.00 -4.69
C LEU A 65 -1.11 -18.60 -4.14
N PRO A 66 -0.94 -18.37 -2.81
CA PRO A 66 -0.71 -17.01 -2.31
C PRO A 66 0.59 -16.38 -2.83
N ARG A 67 1.70 -17.14 -2.84
CA ARG A 67 3.00 -16.64 -3.33
C ARG A 67 2.97 -16.35 -4.83
N LEU A 68 2.29 -17.21 -5.59
CA LEU A 68 2.12 -17.01 -7.03
C LEU A 68 1.27 -15.76 -7.32
N VAL A 69 0.14 -15.60 -6.63
CA VAL A 69 -0.73 -14.41 -6.75
C VAL A 69 0.06 -13.15 -6.42
N THR A 70 0.86 -13.12 -5.35
CA THR A 70 1.72 -11.96 -5.02
C THR A 70 2.66 -11.61 -6.16
N ARG A 71 3.32 -12.61 -6.78
CA ARG A 71 4.25 -12.37 -7.88
C ARG A 71 3.56 -11.89 -9.16
N ILE A 72 2.42 -12.46 -9.50
CA ILE A 72 1.61 -12.04 -10.67
C ILE A 72 1.12 -10.61 -10.48
N VAL A 73 0.52 -10.31 -9.33
CA VAL A 73 0.05 -8.95 -8.97
C VAL A 73 1.22 -7.96 -9.01
N SER A 74 2.38 -8.33 -8.45
CA SER A 74 3.58 -7.48 -8.51
C SER A 74 4.00 -7.20 -9.96
N ALA A 75 4.08 -8.24 -10.81
CA ALA A 75 4.49 -8.10 -12.20
C ALA A 75 3.52 -7.22 -13.00
N MET A 76 2.21 -7.38 -12.79
CA MET A 76 1.19 -6.55 -13.43
C MET A 76 1.28 -5.08 -12.97
N VAL A 77 1.45 -4.84 -11.67
CA VAL A 77 1.64 -3.48 -11.12
C VAL A 77 2.90 -2.83 -11.67
N ASP A 78 4.02 -3.56 -11.70
CA ASP A 78 5.30 -3.05 -12.20
C ASP A 78 5.27 -2.78 -13.72
N CYS A 79 4.37 -3.44 -14.46
CA CYS A 79 4.11 -3.14 -15.88
C CYS A 79 3.07 -2.02 -16.11
N GLY A 80 2.47 -1.47 -15.04
CA GLY A 80 1.41 -0.44 -15.12
C GLY A 80 -0.01 -0.98 -15.33
N ASP A 81 -0.20 -2.30 -15.43
CA ASP A 81 -1.48 -2.99 -15.64
C ASP A 81 -2.27 -3.12 -14.30
N VAL A 82 -2.44 -2.04 -13.53
CA VAL A 82 -3.01 -2.07 -12.17
C VAL A 82 -4.44 -2.64 -12.14
N ALA A 83 -5.27 -2.34 -13.13
CA ALA A 83 -6.65 -2.85 -13.21
C ALA A 83 -6.70 -4.38 -13.37
N LYS A 84 -5.77 -4.97 -14.12
CA LYS A 84 -5.66 -6.43 -14.25
C LYS A 84 -5.15 -7.06 -12.96
N ALA A 85 -4.18 -6.40 -12.31
CA ALA A 85 -3.65 -6.82 -11.02
C ALA A 85 -4.77 -6.86 -9.95
N GLU A 86 -5.60 -5.83 -9.90
CA GLU A 86 -6.77 -5.73 -9.03
C GLU A 86 -7.76 -6.88 -9.28
N LYS A 87 -8.09 -7.17 -10.54
CA LYS A 87 -8.98 -8.29 -10.88
C LYS A 87 -8.45 -9.63 -10.36
N ILE A 88 -7.16 -9.92 -10.59
CA ILE A 88 -6.51 -11.15 -10.10
C ILE A 88 -6.54 -11.21 -8.57
N TRP A 89 -6.28 -10.10 -7.89
CA TRP A 89 -6.30 -10.08 -6.43
C TRP A 89 -7.71 -10.23 -5.85
N LEU A 90 -8.74 -9.64 -6.46
CA LEU A 90 -10.13 -9.85 -6.02
C LEU A 90 -10.55 -11.31 -6.17
N GLU A 91 -10.10 -11.98 -7.22
CA GLU A 91 -10.48 -13.36 -7.52
C GLU A 91 -9.68 -14.40 -6.71
N TYR A 92 -8.38 -14.16 -6.46
CA TYR A 92 -7.47 -15.15 -5.84
C TYR A 92 -6.72 -14.65 -4.60
N GLY A 93 -6.85 -13.37 -4.24
CA GLY A 93 -6.15 -12.73 -3.12
C GLY A 93 -6.84 -12.87 -1.76
N HIS A 94 -8.07 -13.37 -1.75
CA HIS A 94 -8.82 -13.74 -0.55
C HIS A 94 -9.20 -15.21 -0.63
N THR A 95 -8.73 -16.02 0.31
CA THR A 95 -9.23 -17.39 0.45
C THR A 95 -10.11 -17.49 1.69
N ASN A 96 -11.36 -17.87 1.51
CA ASN A 96 -12.20 -18.34 2.60
C ASN A 96 -11.62 -19.67 3.09
N SER A 97 -11.14 -19.75 4.34
CA SER A 97 -10.80 -21.06 4.90
C SER A 97 -12.09 -21.87 5.07
N SER A 98 -12.40 -22.68 4.09
CA SER A 98 -13.52 -23.60 4.12
C SER A 98 -13.13 -24.87 4.89
N THR A 99 -12.87 -24.75 6.20
CA THR A 99 -12.90 -25.86 7.18
C THR A 99 -12.54 -25.33 8.57
N GLY A 100 -13.55 -24.89 9.33
CA GLY A 100 -13.54 -24.96 10.78
C GLY A 100 -14.61 -25.97 11.18
N SER A 101 -14.24 -27.20 11.49
CA SER A 101 -15.17 -28.27 11.90
C SER A 101 -15.84 -28.02 13.27
N ASN A 102 -15.64 -26.85 13.89
CA ASN A 102 -16.12 -26.52 15.24
C ASN A 102 -16.71 -25.11 15.33
N GLY A 103 -17.63 -24.71 14.43
CA GLY A 103 -18.44 -23.48 14.60
C GLY A 103 -17.67 -22.14 14.67
N GLU A 104 -16.35 -22.14 14.53
CA GLU A 104 -15.53 -20.94 14.43
C GLU A 104 -15.73 -20.29 13.06
N ARG A 105 -15.90 -18.97 13.06
CA ARG A 105 -16.06 -18.18 11.83
C ARG A 105 -14.89 -18.49 10.89
N PRO A 106 -15.14 -18.67 9.58
CA PRO A 106 -14.08 -18.90 8.61
C PRO A 106 -13.07 -17.76 8.68
N ALA A 107 -11.82 -18.08 9.00
CA ALA A 107 -10.72 -17.12 8.96
C ALA A 107 -10.47 -16.77 7.48
N VAL A 108 -10.78 -15.53 7.09
CA VAL A 108 -10.41 -15.01 5.78
C VAL A 108 -8.90 -14.86 5.77
N VAL A 109 -8.20 -15.57 4.89
CA VAL A 109 -6.77 -15.39 4.72
C VAL A 109 -6.56 -14.38 3.59
N LEU A 110 -6.08 -13.20 3.96
CA LEU A 110 -5.77 -12.10 3.04
C LEU A 110 -4.34 -12.22 2.54
N ASN A 111 -4.14 -12.10 1.23
CA ASN A 111 -2.80 -11.94 0.67
C ASN A 111 -2.29 -10.50 0.84
N GLU A 112 -1.81 -10.18 2.04
CA GLU A 112 -1.31 -8.85 2.42
C GLU A 112 -0.24 -8.30 1.48
N ARG A 113 0.67 -9.17 0.99
CA ARG A 113 1.76 -8.74 0.11
C ARG A 113 1.26 -8.30 -1.25
N ALA A 114 0.27 -9.01 -1.78
CA ALA A 114 -0.38 -8.61 -3.03
C ALA A 114 -1.19 -7.32 -2.84
N LEU A 115 -1.90 -7.17 -1.72
CA LEU A 115 -2.62 -5.96 -1.37
C LEU A 115 -1.68 -4.75 -1.24
N ALA A 116 -0.55 -4.89 -0.55
CA ALA A 116 0.48 -3.86 -0.43
C ALA A 116 0.99 -3.40 -1.82
N LYS A 117 1.18 -4.34 -2.75
CA LYS A 117 1.55 -4.03 -4.13
C LYS A 117 0.45 -3.29 -4.88
N LEU A 118 -0.82 -3.61 -4.67
CA LEU A 118 -1.93 -2.86 -5.24
C LEU A 118 -2.01 -1.44 -4.69
N VAL A 119 -1.81 -1.24 -3.39
CA VAL A 119 -1.73 0.11 -2.80
C VAL A 119 -0.66 0.93 -3.52
N LEU A 120 0.56 0.39 -3.67
CA LEU A 120 1.64 1.06 -4.39
C LEU A 120 1.35 1.28 -5.88
N GLY A 121 0.65 0.35 -6.54
CA GLY A 121 0.23 0.52 -7.93
C GLY A 121 -0.81 1.63 -8.10
N CYS A 122 -1.81 1.68 -7.21
CA CYS A 122 -2.82 2.73 -7.19
C CYS A 122 -2.20 4.11 -6.91
N THR A 123 -1.24 4.20 -5.98
CA THR A 123 -0.56 5.48 -5.70
C THR A 123 0.26 5.97 -6.88
N ARG A 124 1.01 5.07 -7.55
CA ARG A 124 1.79 5.42 -8.77
C ARG A 124 0.92 5.85 -9.95
N THR A 125 -0.29 5.29 -10.07
CA THR A 125 -1.23 5.60 -11.16
C THR A 125 -2.20 6.74 -10.81
N GLY A 126 -2.06 7.37 -9.64
CA GLY A 126 -2.94 8.46 -9.20
C GLY A 126 -4.36 8.01 -8.82
N GLN A 127 -4.61 6.71 -8.67
CA GLN A 127 -5.91 6.17 -8.22
C GLN A 127 -6.07 6.29 -6.70
N VAL A 128 -6.09 7.53 -6.20
CA VAL A 128 -6.05 7.87 -4.77
C VAL A 128 -7.16 7.19 -3.97
N ALA A 129 -8.42 7.27 -4.43
CA ALA A 129 -9.55 6.68 -3.72
C ALA A 129 -9.39 5.15 -3.50
N LYS A 130 -8.86 4.44 -4.51
CA LYS A 130 -8.57 3.00 -4.40
C LYS A 130 -7.39 2.72 -3.49
N ALA A 131 -6.30 3.49 -3.60
CA ALA A 131 -5.14 3.35 -2.72
C ALA A 131 -5.54 3.49 -1.24
N ILE A 132 -6.38 4.47 -0.94
CA ILE A 132 -6.93 4.72 0.38
C ILE A 132 -7.82 3.55 0.85
N GLY A 133 -8.72 3.06 0.00
CA GLY A 133 -9.57 1.90 0.30
C GLY A 133 -8.77 0.65 0.62
N TYR A 134 -7.76 0.33 -0.19
CA TYR A 134 -6.88 -0.83 0.03
C TYR A 134 -5.98 -0.69 1.25
N PHE A 135 -5.50 0.52 1.55
CA PHE A 135 -4.77 0.78 2.77
C PHE A 135 -5.62 0.52 4.01
N ARG A 136 -6.89 0.97 4.01
CA ARG A 136 -7.84 0.63 5.08
C ARG A 136 -8.00 -0.88 5.23
N THR A 137 -8.21 -1.62 4.14
CA THR A 137 -8.35 -3.09 4.19
C THR A 137 -7.10 -3.75 4.79
N ALA A 138 -5.89 -3.25 4.48
CA ALA A 138 -4.65 -3.74 5.07
C ALA A 138 -4.58 -3.47 6.58
N CYS A 139 -4.98 -2.28 7.02
CA CYS A 139 -5.04 -1.91 8.43
C CYS A 139 -6.04 -2.77 9.22
N GLU A 140 -7.26 -2.93 8.71
CA GLU A 140 -8.31 -3.75 9.34
C GLU A 140 -7.86 -5.19 9.51
N TYR A 141 -7.22 -5.76 8.49
CA TYR A 141 -6.71 -7.12 8.55
C TYR A 141 -5.55 -7.27 9.54
N SER A 142 -4.60 -6.34 9.54
CA SER A 142 -3.47 -6.39 10.49
C SER A 142 -3.93 -6.31 11.94
N ALA A 143 -4.97 -5.51 12.21
CA ALA A 143 -5.57 -5.40 13.54
C ALA A 143 -6.24 -6.71 13.96
N GLN A 144 -7.03 -7.33 13.07
CA GLN A 144 -7.65 -8.64 13.33
C GLN A 144 -6.62 -9.75 13.53
N ALA A 145 -5.51 -9.70 12.80
CA ALA A 145 -4.46 -10.73 12.84
C ALA A 145 -3.41 -10.50 13.95
N SER A 146 -3.51 -9.42 14.75
CA SER A 146 -2.51 -9.02 15.75
C SER A 146 -1.07 -8.95 15.20
N ARG A 147 -0.93 -8.52 13.94
CA ARG A 147 0.36 -8.51 13.23
C ARG A 147 1.13 -7.20 13.41
N PRO A 148 2.47 -7.25 13.29
CA PRO A 148 3.30 -6.03 13.33
C PRO A 148 2.87 -5.02 12.26
N THR A 149 2.71 -3.76 12.66
CA THR A 149 2.21 -2.66 11.81
C THR A 149 3.31 -1.95 10.99
N SER A 150 4.57 -2.37 11.09
CA SER A 150 5.71 -1.64 10.49
C SER A 150 5.61 -1.48 8.96
N TYR A 151 5.08 -2.49 8.25
CA TYR A 151 4.88 -2.39 6.80
C TYR A 151 3.74 -1.41 6.43
N LEU A 152 2.78 -1.19 7.33
CA LEU A 152 1.67 -0.26 7.11
C LEU A 152 2.17 1.18 7.11
N THR A 153 3.24 1.51 7.86
CA THR A 153 3.85 2.85 7.82
C THR A 153 4.41 3.17 6.44
N GLY A 154 5.06 2.21 5.77
CA GLY A 154 5.51 2.40 4.38
C GLY A 154 4.34 2.59 3.40
N LEU A 155 3.23 1.87 3.57
CA LEU A 155 2.03 2.06 2.77
C LEU A 155 1.36 3.41 3.04
N LEU A 156 1.29 3.83 4.31
CA LEU A 156 0.80 5.12 4.73
C LEU A 156 1.56 6.24 4.02
N ASN A 157 2.89 6.20 4.04
CA ASN A 157 3.73 7.22 3.40
C ASN A 157 3.47 7.31 1.89
N ALA A 158 3.27 6.18 1.21
CA ALA A 158 2.92 6.17 -0.22
C ALA A 158 1.54 6.77 -0.49
N VAL A 159 0.53 6.42 0.32
CA VAL A 159 -0.85 6.92 0.18
C VAL A 159 -0.91 8.40 0.49
N LEU A 160 -0.22 8.86 1.54
CA LEU A 160 -0.16 10.26 1.93
C LEU A 160 0.41 11.14 0.81
N ARG A 161 1.58 10.77 0.26
CA ARG A 161 2.19 11.53 -0.84
C ARG A 161 1.23 11.67 -2.02
N CYS A 162 0.65 10.54 -2.46
CA CYS A 162 -0.30 10.52 -3.58
C CYS A 162 -1.54 11.38 -3.32
N THR A 163 -2.12 11.31 -2.13
CA THR A 163 -3.33 12.08 -1.76
C THR A 163 -3.04 13.58 -1.64
N LEU A 164 -1.83 13.95 -1.25
CA LEU A 164 -1.38 15.34 -1.12
C LEU A 164 -1.00 15.95 -2.47
N ASP A 165 -0.49 15.14 -3.41
CA ASP A 165 -0.19 15.58 -4.78
C ASP A 165 -1.45 15.77 -5.64
N GLU A 166 -2.52 14.97 -5.44
CA GLU A 166 -3.75 15.05 -6.26
C GLU A 166 -4.52 16.37 -6.09
N GLN A 167 -4.51 17.02 -4.91
CA GLN A 167 -4.96 18.41 -4.84
C GLN A 167 -4.17 19.23 -3.80
N PRO A 168 -3.46 20.29 -4.24
CA PRO A 168 -2.59 21.10 -3.39
C PRO A 168 -3.33 22.22 -2.63
N SER A 169 -4.68 22.21 -2.60
CA SER A 169 -5.49 23.06 -1.72
C SER A 169 -5.60 22.36 -0.37
N VAL A 170 -4.60 22.61 0.46
CA VAL A 170 -4.38 21.95 1.77
C VAL A 170 -4.79 22.95 2.84
N PRO A 171 -5.99 22.93 3.42
CA PRO A 171 -6.08 23.61 4.72
C PRO A 171 -6.79 22.82 5.80
N ASP A 172 -8.03 22.42 5.61
CA ASP A 172 -8.84 22.05 6.77
C ASP A 172 -8.31 20.82 7.51
N LEU A 173 -7.65 19.90 6.81
CA LEU A 173 -7.26 18.67 7.44
C LEU A 173 -6.05 18.78 8.37
N LEU A 174 -4.91 19.28 7.87
CA LEU A 174 -3.70 19.33 8.67
C LEU A 174 -3.91 20.33 9.83
N LEU A 175 -4.69 21.38 9.58
CA LEU A 175 -5.00 22.43 10.54
C LEU A 175 -6.11 22.07 11.55
N CYS A 176 -6.73 20.89 11.45
CA CYS A 176 -7.65 20.35 12.47
C CYS A 176 -6.90 19.64 13.62
N HIS A 177 -5.57 19.53 13.57
CA HIS A 177 -4.78 18.83 14.59
C HIS A 177 -4.68 19.55 15.94
N HIS A 178 -5.08 20.82 16.04
CA HIS A 178 -4.99 21.59 17.29
C HIS A 178 -6.11 21.27 18.30
N GLU A 179 -7.18 20.60 17.87
CA GLU A 179 -8.31 20.22 18.73
C GLU A 179 -8.37 18.69 18.89
N SER A 180 -7.57 18.18 19.80
CA SER A 180 -7.71 16.84 20.35
C SER A 180 -9.06 16.70 21.05
N GLU A 181 -10.09 16.21 20.34
CA GLU A 181 -11.17 15.35 20.90
C GLU A 181 -12.27 14.97 19.89
N LYS A 182 -12.36 15.60 18.71
CA LYS A 182 -13.47 15.35 17.76
C LYS A 182 -13.03 14.88 16.38
N TRP A 183 -12.25 13.79 16.34
CA TRP A 183 -12.09 13.01 15.10
C TRP A 183 -13.35 12.20 14.73
N GLN A 184 -14.30 12.06 15.68
CA GLN A 184 -15.37 11.06 15.58
C GLN A 184 -16.61 11.52 14.78
N ASN A 185 -16.81 12.82 14.55
CA ASN A 185 -18.12 13.34 14.09
C ASN A 185 -18.13 14.10 12.75
N THR A 186 -17.02 14.19 12.01
CA THR A 186 -17.02 14.79 10.67
C THR A 186 -17.16 13.72 9.59
N THR A 187 -18.37 13.19 9.46
CA THR A 187 -18.84 12.34 8.34
C THR A 187 -18.76 13.02 6.96
N GLY A 188 -18.37 14.30 6.89
CA GLY A 188 -18.11 15.05 5.66
C GLY A 188 -16.63 15.36 5.37
N SER A 189 -15.68 14.83 6.12
CA SER A 189 -14.26 15.22 6.04
C SER A 189 -13.53 14.64 4.82
N THR A 190 -12.88 15.52 4.06
CA THR A 190 -12.09 15.25 2.85
C THR A 190 -11.31 13.92 2.84
N ARG A 191 -11.17 13.27 1.67
CA ARG A 191 -10.48 11.95 1.48
C ARG A 191 -9.12 11.84 2.20
N ARG A 192 -8.43 12.97 2.40
CA ARG A 192 -7.14 13.09 3.09
C ARG A 192 -7.22 12.81 4.59
N GLY A 193 -8.25 13.30 5.27
CA GLY A 193 -8.36 13.16 6.72
C GLY A 193 -8.65 11.76 7.15
N TRP A 194 -9.31 11.08 6.25
CA TRP A 194 -9.58 9.68 6.31
C TRP A 194 -8.30 8.82 6.36
N VAL A 195 -7.21 9.20 5.67
CA VAL A 195 -5.96 8.40 5.67
C VAL A 195 -5.29 8.45 7.04
N MET A 196 -5.10 9.66 7.58
CA MET A 196 -4.52 9.86 8.92
C MET A 196 -5.41 9.27 10.01
N HIS A 197 -6.73 9.43 9.88
CA HIS A 197 -7.70 8.81 10.78
C HIS A 197 -7.60 7.28 10.75
N VAL A 198 -7.59 6.67 9.56
CA VAL A 198 -7.45 5.21 9.42
C VAL A 198 -6.15 4.71 10.05
N ALA A 199 -5.04 5.40 9.83
CA ALA A 199 -3.76 5.05 10.43
C ALA A 199 -3.80 5.09 11.96
N GLN A 200 -4.35 6.15 12.54
CA GLN A 200 -4.47 6.32 13.99
C GLN A 200 -5.42 5.29 14.62
N THR A 201 -6.60 5.08 14.04
CA THR A 201 -7.59 4.12 14.52
C THR A 201 -7.04 2.69 14.57
N HIS A 202 -6.08 2.36 13.71
CA HIS A 202 -5.44 1.03 13.66
C HIS A 202 -4.04 1.00 14.28
N GLY A 203 -3.63 2.04 15.01
CA GLY A 203 -2.34 2.07 15.71
C GLY A 203 -1.11 2.00 14.79
N VAL A 204 -1.24 2.48 13.55
CA VAL A 204 -0.10 2.61 12.63
C VAL A 204 0.81 3.72 13.15
N ARG A 205 2.05 3.38 13.49
CA ARG A 205 3.04 4.33 13.99
C ARG A 205 3.54 5.22 12.87
N PHE A 206 3.76 6.50 13.18
CA PHE A 206 4.40 7.43 12.28
C PHE A 206 5.91 7.31 12.45
N ASP A 207 6.62 7.34 11.33
CA ASP A 207 8.08 7.43 11.30
C ASP A 207 8.51 8.83 10.85
N ILE A 208 9.82 9.05 10.83
CA ILE A 208 10.41 10.33 10.41
C ILE A 208 9.94 10.71 8.99
N ASP A 209 9.80 9.74 8.09
CA ASP A 209 9.33 9.94 6.73
C ASP A 209 7.87 10.40 6.69
N THR A 210 7.00 9.87 7.56
CA THR A 210 5.62 10.33 7.69
C THR A 210 5.58 11.81 8.06
N TYR A 211 6.33 12.20 9.10
CA TYR A 211 6.38 13.60 9.55
C TYR A 211 6.95 14.53 8.48
N ASN A 212 8.00 14.11 7.78
CA ASN A 212 8.60 14.84 6.68
C ASN A 212 7.60 15.13 5.56
N VAL A 213 6.80 14.12 5.16
CA VAL A 213 5.75 14.32 4.15
C VAL A 213 4.73 15.35 4.61
N LEU A 214 4.28 15.29 5.86
CA LEU A 214 3.27 16.20 6.40
C LEU A 214 3.79 17.64 6.52
N ILE A 215 4.99 17.81 7.08
CA ILE A 215 5.64 19.11 7.29
C ILE A 215 5.98 19.76 5.95
N SER A 216 6.50 19.00 4.98
CA SER A 216 6.80 19.52 3.65
C SER A 216 5.54 20.05 2.95
N GLN A 217 4.40 19.36 3.10
CA GLN A 217 3.14 19.80 2.50
C GLN A 217 2.54 21.01 3.22
N LEU A 218 2.69 21.11 4.54
CA LEU A 218 2.37 22.34 5.28
C LEU A 218 3.28 23.50 4.89
N SER A 219 4.57 23.26 4.64
CA SER A 219 5.50 24.30 4.18
C SER A 219 5.11 24.85 2.81
N ARG A 220 4.68 23.98 1.88
CA ARG A 220 4.11 24.42 0.58
C ARG A 220 2.86 25.26 0.75
N LEU A 221 2.02 24.93 1.72
CA LEU A 221 0.83 25.71 2.06
C LEU A 221 1.20 27.07 2.66
N ALA A 222 2.13 27.09 3.61
CA ALA A 222 2.64 28.32 4.23
C ALA A 222 3.15 29.30 3.17
N TYR A 223 3.87 28.80 2.16
CA TYR A 223 4.31 29.60 1.02
C TYR A 223 3.14 30.23 0.25
N LYS A 224 2.09 29.46 -0.06
CA LYS A 224 0.88 29.99 -0.73
C LYS A 224 0.13 31.02 0.13
N CYS A 225 0.05 30.79 1.44
CA CYS A 225 -0.54 31.76 2.38
C CYS A 225 0.25 33.07 2.40
N ALA A 226 1.59 33.01 2.38
CA ALA A 226 2.45 34.19 2.33
C ALA A 226 2.26 34.99 1.02
N LEU A 227 1.94 34.32 -0.09
CA LEU A 227 1.59 34.94 -1.37
C LEU A 227 0.15 35.47 -1.44
N GLN A 228 -0.64 35.39 -0.36
CA GLN A 228 -2.06 35.75 -0.33
C GLN A 228 -2.93 34.97 -1.33
N GLU A 229 -2.48 33.79 -1.76
CA GLU A 229 -3.23 32.91 -2.68
C GLU A 229 -4.28 32.04 -1.97
N MET A 230 -4.43 32.20 -0.65
CA MET A 230 -5.32 31.41 0.20
C MET A 230 -6.18 32.34 1.04
N GLY A 231 -7.51 32.28 0.85
CA GLY A 231 -8.48 33.17 1.52
C GLY A 231 -8.60 32.91 3.03
N ASP A 232 -9.11 31.74 3.42
CA ASP A 232 -9.50 31.47 4.83
C ASP A 232 -8.35 30.93 5.71
N VAL A 233 -7.15 30.81 5.16
CA VAL A 233 -6.05 30.04 5.76
C VAL A 233 -4.89 30.97 6.06
N THR A 234 -4.67 31.22 7.35
CA THR A 234 -3.60 32.12 7.79
C THR A 234 -2.27 31.38 7.93
N LEU A 235 -1.18 32.10 7.63
CA LEU A 235 0.19 31.60 7.86
C LEU A 235 0.39 31.18 9.32
N ASP A 236 -0.18 31.91 10.28
CA ASP A 236 -0.14 31.58 11.71
C ASP A 236 -0.69 30.18 12.00
N ARG A 237 -1.85 29.84 11.43
CA ARG A 237 -2.50 28.55 11.65
C ARG A 237 -1.65 27.40 11.10
N VAL A 238 -1.02 27.63 9.95
CA VAL A 238 -0.10 26.66 9.33
C VAL A 238 1.14 26.46 10.19
N ALA A 239 1.76 27.55 10.64
CA ALA A 239 2.95 27.52 11.48
C ALA A 239 2.68 26.81 12.82
N GLN A 240 1.56 27.11 13.49
CA GLN A 240 1.13 26.44 14.72
C GLN A 240 0.94 24.93 14.51
N THR A 241 0.37 24.54 13.37
CA THR A 241 0.18 23.13 13.03
C THR A 241 1.51 22.42 12.81
N MET A 242 2.44 23.04 12.09
CA MET A 242 3.79 22.50 11.89
C MET A 242 4.53 22.33 13.22
N HIS A 243 4.42 23.31 14.12
CA HIS A 243 4.96 23.19 15.47
C HIS A 243 4.27 22.07 16.29
N GLY A 244 2.96 21.92 16.17
CA GLY A 244 2.23 20.81 16.81
C GLY A 244 2.69 19.42 16.34
N LEU A 245 2.98 19.27 15.04
CA LEU A 245 3.58 18.03 14.51
C LEU A 245 4.97 17.77 15.07
N TYR A 246 5.81 18.80 15.18
CA TYR A 246 7.13 18.70 15.83
C TYR A 246 7.02 18.22 17.29
N LEU A 247 6.13 18.82 18.09
CA LEU A 247 5.93 18.40 19.48
C LEU A 247 5.48 16.93 19.57
N ARG A 248 4.65 16.48 18.64
CA ARG A 248 4.22 15.08 18.56
C ARG A 248 5.38 14.15 18.20
N LEU A 249 6.19 14.52 17.21
CA LEU A 249 7.39 13.79 16.82
C LEU A 249 8.34 13.60 18.02
N CYS A 250 8.59 14.66 18.80
CA CYS A 250 9.41 14.57 20.00
C CYS A 250 8.78 13.66 21.08
N LYS A 251 7.46 13.72 21.28
CA LYS A 251 6.75 12.81 22.21
C LYS A 251 6.85 11.35 21.79
N GLU A 252 6.95 11.08 20.49
CA GLU A 252 7.15 9.73 19.94
C GLU A 252 8.63 9.27 20.00
N GLY A 253 9.53 10.10 20.56
CA GLY A 253 10.94 9.77 20.76
C GLY A 253 11.78 9.85 19.48
N LEU A 254 11.27 10.52 18.45
CA LEU A 254 11.95 10.74 17.20
C LEU A 254 12.64 12.12 17.23
N ALA A 255 13.77 12.24 16.53
CA ALA A 255 14.48 13.50 16.35
C ALA A 255 14.23 14.05 14.93
N PRO A 256 14.07 15.37 14.76
CA PRO A 256 13.94 15.97 13.45
C PRO A 256 15.25 15.82 12.66
N ASP A 257 15.15 15.60 11.36
CA ASP A 257 16.30 15.64 10.45
C ASP A 257 16.47 17.03 9.80
N ASP A 258 17.58 17.25 9.10
CA ASP A 258 17.89 18.52 8.46
C ASP A 258 16.80 18.99 7.48
N MET A 259 16.18 18.04 6.78
CA MET A 259 15.10 18.35 5.84
C MET A 259 13.88 18.90 6.58
N MET A 260 13.48 18.27 7.69
CA MET A 260 12.40 18.74 8.54
C MET A 260 12.71 20.11 9.13
N LEU A 261 13.93 20.30 9.65
CA LEU A 261 14.37 21.56 10.25
C LEU A 261 14.33 22.71 9.25
N SER A 262 14.70 22.46 7.98
CA SER A 262 14.62 23.47 6.91
C SER A 262 13.20 24.02 6.70
N HIS A 263 12.17 23.24 7.04
CA HIS A 263 10.78 23.65 6.98
C HIS A 263 10.28 24.25 8.31
N LEU A 264 10.75 23.75 9.45
CA LEU A 264 10.29 24.16 10.78
C LEU A 264 10.88 25.49 11.25
N VAL A 265 12.17 25.73 11.02
CA VAL A 265 12.88 26.93 11.51
C VAL A 265 12.21 28.23 11.03
N PRO A 266 11.88 28.40 9.73
CA PRO A 266 11.18 29.61 9.28
C PRO A 266 9.83 29.82 9.97
N MET A 267 9.11 28.74 10.28
CA MET A 267 7.82 28.81 10.97
C MET A 267 7.97 29.17 12.45
N TRP A 268 9.03 28.71 13.11
CA TRP A 268 9.33 29.09 14.48
C TRP A 268 9.70 30.57 14.58
N CYS A 269 10.52 31.10 13.65
CA CYS A 269 10.78 32.53 13.56
C CYS A 269 9.49 33.33 13.34
N HIS A 270 8.60 32.87 12.46
CA HIS A 270 7.30 33.49 12.23
C HIS A 270 6.42 33.53 13.50
N LEU A 271 6.47 32.48 14.32
CA LEU A 271 5.76 32.40 15.60
C LEU A 271 6.46 33.14 16.76
N GLY A 272 7.61 33.79 16.52
CA GLY A 272 8.41 34.44 17.58
C GLY A 272 9.08 33.46 18.54
N MET A 273 9.29 32.20 18.13
CA MET A 273 9.95 31.16 18.91
C MET A 273 11.47 31.18 18.68
N ASP A 274 12.08 32.34 18.90
CA ASP A 274 13.47 32.64 18.51
C ASP A 274 14.49 31.75 19.22
N GLU A 275 14.25 31.40 20.50
CA GLU A 275 15.12 30.51 21.27
C GLU A 275 15.22 29.13 20.60
N LEU A 276 14.08 28.54 20.22
CA LEU A 276 14.01 27.25 19.56
C LEU A 276 14.67 27.30 18.16
N ALA A 277 14.40 28.36 17.39
CA ALA A 277 15.04 28.55 16.08
C ALA A 277 16.57 28.71 16.20
N THR A 278 17.04 29.44 17.21
CA THR A 278 18.47 29.71 17.41
C THR A 278 19.23 28.49 17.93
N GLU A 279 18.60 27.67 18.77
CA GLU A 279 19.23 26.46 19.33
C GLU A 279 19.63 25.46 18.23
N TYR A 280 18.81 25.34 17.18
CA TYR A 280 19.14 24.51 16.01
C TYR A 280 20.13 25.16 15.04
N TRP A 281 20.32 26.49 15.08
CA TRP A 281 21.35 27.18 14.28
C TRP A 281 22.75 27.06 14.91
N ARG A 282 22.84 26.72 16.20
CA ARG A 282 24.10 26.60 16.94
C ARG A 282 24.76 25.22 16.85
N LEU A 283 24.09 24.26 16.22
CA LEU A 283 24.62 22.92 15.90
C LEU A 283 25.31 22.94 14.53
#